data_AF-A0A6B3CZP1-F1
#
_entry.id   AF-A0A6B3CZP1-F1
#
_cell.length_a   1.000
_cell.length_b   1.000
_cell.length_c   1.000
_cell.angle_alpha   90.00
_cell.angle_beta   90.00
_cell.angle_gamma   90.00
#
_symmetry.space_group_name_H-M   'P 1'
#
loop_
_entity.id
_entity.type
_entity.pdbx_description
1 polymer ?
#
loop_
_entity_poly.entity_id
_entity_poly.type
_entity_poly.pdbx_seq_one_letter_code
_entity_poly.pdbx_strand_id
1 'polypeptide(L)' 'MAAYSTRGVHGQVVQSLGARIVGGAVAEGTTLDVRALGEELDVSLTVMRESLKVLAGKGLVDARQKRGTFV' A
#
# COMPACT_ATOMS: atom_id res chain seq x y z
N MET A 1 -2.80 17.34 10.69
CA MET A 1 -3.15 16.60 9.46
C MET A 1 -2.02 16.82 8.47
N ALA A 2 -1.00 15.95 8.47
CA ALA A 2 0.18 16.15 7.62
C ALA A 2 -0.23 15.99 6.15
N ALA A 3 -0.03 17.05 5.36
CA ALA A 3 -0.16 16.96 3.92
C ALA A 3 0.91 15.99 3.43
N TYR A 4 0.51 14.76 3.12
CA TYR A 4 1.38 13.83 2.39
C TYR A 4 1.73 14.51 1.09
N SER A 5 3.00 14.92 0.94
CA SER A 5 3.46 15.48 -0.31
C SER A 5 3.27 14.41 -1.37
N THR A 6 2.29 14.61 -2.26
CA THR A 6 2.02 13.73 -3.41
C THR A 6 3.21 13.70 -4.39
N ARG A 7 4.27 14.47 -4.10
CA ARG A 7 5.50 14.53 -4.90
C ARG A 7 6.46 13.45 -4.43
N GLY A 8 6.72 12.48 -5.32
CA GLY A 8 7.71 11.42 -5.13
C GLY A 8 7.11 10.02 -5.20
N VAL A 9 7.97 9.04 -5.43
CA VAL A 9 7.61 7.63 -5.67
C VAL A 9 6.71 7.06 -4.55
N HIS A 10 7.01 7.38 -3.29
CA HIS A 10 6.17 6.98 -2.15
C HIS A 10 4.73 7.51 -2.24
N GLY A 11 4.55 8.80 -2.55
CA GLY A 11 3.21 9.41 -2.68
C GLY A 11 2.41 8.80 -3.83
N GLN A 12 3.08 8.49 -4.94
CA GLN A 12 2.47 7.80 -6.08
C GLN A 12 2.00 6.39 -5.73
N VAL A 13 2.81 5.62 -4.98
CA VAL A 13 2.41 4.28 -4.52
C VAL A 13 1.19 4.36 -3.59
N VAL A 14 1.19 5.26 -2.60
CA VAL A 14 0.05 5.46 -1.69
C VAL A 14 -1.21 5.81 -2.47
N GLN A 15 -1.12 6.71 -3.45
CA GLN A 15 -2.27 7.12 -4.25
C GLN A 15 -2.77 5.98 -5.15
N SER A 16 -1.88 5.32 -5.88
CA SER A 16 -2.21 4.26 -6.83
C SER A 16 -2.81 3.04 -6.12
N LEU A 17 -2.12 2.52 -5.09
CA LEU A 17 -2.60 1.37 -4.34
C LEU A 17 -3.87 1.69 -3.53
N GLY A 18 -3.94 2.88 -2.93
CA GLY A 18 -5.15 3.33 -2.24
C GLY A 18 -6.36 3.42 -3.18
N ALA A 19 -6.18 3.92 -4.40
CA ALA A 19 -7.25 3.97 -5.40
C ALA A 19 -7.69 2.57 -5.85
N ARG A 20 -6.75 1.62 -6.02
CA ARG A 20 -7.07 0.22 -6.34
C ARG A 20 -7.90 -0.46 -5.24
N ILE A 21 -7.55 -0.21 -3.98
CA ILE A 21 -8.27 -0.76 -2.82
C ILE A 21 -9.68 -0.19 -2.73
N VAL A 22 -9.81 1.14 -2.71
CA VAL A 22 -11.12 1.81 -2.59
C VAL A 22 -12.01 1.54 -3.80
N GLY A 23 -11.41 1.39 -5.00
CA GLY A 23 -12.11 1.01 -6.22
C GLY A 23 -12.48 -0.47 -6.29
N GLY A 24 -12.10 -1.30 -5.31
CA GLY A 24 -12.41 -2.73 -5.27
C GLY A 24 -11.58 -3.61 -6.22
N ALA A 25 -10.56 -3.04 -6.89
CA ALA A 25 -9.63 -3.82 -7.71
C ALA A 25 -8.75 -4.75 -6.86
N VAL A 26 -8.58 -4.42 -5.58
CA VAL A 26 -8.03 -5.33 -4.57
C VAL A 26 -9.10 -5.49 -3.49
N ALA A 27 -9.68 -6.68 -3.37
CA ALA A 27 -10.78 -6.95 -2.47
C ALA A 27 -10.35 -6.94 -0.99
N GLU A 28 -11.27 -6.55 -0.10
CA GLU A 28 -11.07 -6.65 1.35
C GLU A 28 -10.72 -8.09 1.77
N GLY A 29 -9.79 -8.21 2.71
CA GLY A 29 -9.24 -9.48 3.18
C GLY A 29 -8.14 -10.07 2.30
N THR A 30 -7.89 -9.52 1.11
CA THR A 30 -6.85 -10.00 0.20
C THR A 30 -5.47 -9.77 0.79
N THR A 31 -4.67 -10.84 0.90
CA THR A 31 -3.27 -10.72 1.29
C THR A 31 -2.46 -10.11 0.14
N LEU A 32 -1.67 -9.09 0.45
CA LEU A 32 -0.82 -8.38 -0.49
C LEU A 32 0.55 -9.05 -0.58
N ASP A 33 0.93 -9.46 -1.79
CA ASP A 33 2.33 -9.78 -2.08
C ASP A 33 3.09 -8.46 -2.32
N VAL A 34 3.74 -7.98 -1.25
CA VAL A 34 4.48 -6.71 -1.27
C VAL A 34 5.64 -6.74 -2.26
N ARG A 35 6.23 -7.91 -2.53
CA ARG A 35 7.32 -8.03 -3.49
C ARG A 35 6.80 -7.94 -4.91
N ALA A 36 5.77 -8.70 -5.23
CA ALA A 36 5.14 -8.64 -6.55
C ALA A 36 4.59 -7.24 -6.84
N LEU A 37 3.95 -6.59 -5.87
CA LEU A 37 3.47 -5.20 -6.03
C LEU A 37 4.62 -4.20 -6.21
N GLY A 38 5.74 -4.40 -5.51
CA GLY A 38 6.93 -3.56 -5.69
C GLY A 38 7.52 -3.69 -7.08
N GLU A 39 7.59 -4.93 -7.60
CA GLU A 39 8.04 -5.21 -8.97
C GLU A 39 7.05 -4.66 -10.01
N GLU A 40 5.73 -4.80 -9.80
CA GLU A 40 4.68 -4.26 -10.67
C GLU A 40 4.75 -2.72 -10.78
N LEU A 41 5.02 -2.05 -9.66
CA LEU A 41 5.07 -0.59 -9.58
C LEU A 41 6.46 -0.02 -9.87
N ASP A 42 7.46 -0.86 -10.14
CA ASP A 42 8.88 -0.49 -10.31
C ASP A 42 9.44 0.32 -9.12
N VAL A 43 9.20 -0.18 -7.90
CA VAL A 43 9.63 0.47 -6.66
C VAL A 43 10.30 -0.50 -5.70
N SER A 44 11.20 0.03 -4.87
CA SER A 44 11.86 -0.77 -3.84
C SER A 44 10.90 -1.25 -2.75
N LEU A 45 11.24 -2.38 -2.11
CA LEU A 45 10.52 -2.89 -0.95
C LEU A 45 10.46 -1.89 0.22
N THR A 46 11.48 -1.04 0.37
CA THR A 46 11.48 0.02 1.39
C THR A 46 10.38 1.02 1.12
N VAL A 47 10.25 1.50 -0.13
CA VAL A 47 9.18 2.43 -0.53
C VAL A 47 7.80 1.78 -0.36
N MET A 48 7.66 0.50 -0.73
CA MET A 48 6.41 -0.23 -0.50
C MET A 48 6.03 -0.27 0.98
N ARG A 49 6.95 -0.66 1.86
CA ARG A 49 6.68 -0.75 3.31
C ARG A 49 6.27 0.60 3.90
N GLU A 50 6.95 1.68 3.53
CA GLU A 50 6.55 3.02 4.00
C GLU A 50 5.17 3.42 3.47
N SER A 51 4.86 3.09 2.22
CA SER A 51 3.55 3.36 1.61
C SER A 51 2.44 2.58 2.31
N LEU A 52 2.68 1.31 2.63
CA LEU A 52 1.75 0.47 3.38
C LEU A 52 1.50 1.00 4.81
N LYS A 53 2.50 1.58 5.49
CA LYS A 53 2.27 2.23 6.80
C LYS A 53 1.27 3.38 6.71
N VAL A 54 1.34 4.17 5.64
CA VAL A 54 0.39 5.28 5.41
C VAL A 54 -1.01 4.75 5.14
N LEU A 55 -1.13 3.71 4.31
CA LEU A 55 -2.42 3.07 4.02
C LEU A 55 -3.02 2.40 5.27
N ALA A 56 -2.18 1.80 6.12
CA ALA A 56 -2.61 1.23 7.40
C ALA A 56 -3.13 2.30 8.37
N GLY A 57 -2.44 3.45 8.45
CA GLY A 57 -2.92 4.60 9.22
C GLY A 57 -4.26 5.17 8.71
N LYS A 58 -4.65 4.85 7.47
CA LYS A 58 -5.94 5.20 6.88
C LYS A 58 -6.99 4.07 6.98
N GLY A 59 -6.62 2.92 7.56
CA GLY A 59 -7.51 1.76 7.68
C GLY A 59 -7.78 1.02 6.37
N LEU A 60 -6.93 1.21 5.35
CA LEU A 60 -7.08 0.55 4.05
C LEU A 60 -6.33 -0.78 3.95
N VAL A 61 -5.41 -1.03 4.88
CA VAL A 61 -4.67 -2.30 5.01
C VAL A 61 -4.36 -2.54 6.48
N ASP A 62 -4.10 -3.79 6.85
CA ASP A 62 -3.61 -4.19 8.17
C ASP A 62 -2.55 -5.30 8.01
N ALA A 63 -1.78 -5.56 9.07
CA ALA A 63 -0.76 -6.60 9.08
C ALA A 63 -0.91 -7.51 10.31
N ARG A 64 -0.91 -8.82 10.07
CA ARG A 64 -1.00 -9.83 11.14
C ARG A 64 0.12 -10.86 11.03
N GLN A 65 0.61 -11.30 12.19
CA GLN A 65 1.58 -12.40 12.26
C GLN A 65 1.06 -13.62 11.51
N LYS A 66 1.94 -14.28 10.75
CA LYS A 66 1.63 -15.45 9.90
C LYS A 66 0.62 -15.22 8.76
N ARG A 67 0.07 -14.01 8.59
CA ARG A 67 -0.78 -13.63 7.44
C ARG A 67 -0.10 -12.64 6.50
N GLY A 68 0.77 -11.78 7.02
CA GLY A 68 1.36 -10.69 6.23
C GLY A 68 0.46 -9.46 6.21
N THR A 69 0.63 -8.60 5.20
CA THR A 69 -0.20 -7.41 4.99
C THR A 69 -1.40 -7.78 4.13
N PHE A 70 -2.59 -7.30 4.48
CA PHE A 70 -3.82 -7.54 3.74
C PHE A 70 -4.66 -6.26 3.71
N VAL A 71 -5.55 -6.14 2.73
CA VAL A 71 -6.57 -5.07 2.67
C VAL A 71 -7.60 -5.28 3.76
#